data_AF-A0A1B6GAH7-F1
#
_entry.id   AF-A0A1B6GAH7-F1
#
_cell.length_a   1.000
_cell.length_b   1.000
_cell.length_c   1.000
_cell.angle_alpha   90.00
_cell.angle_beta   90.00
_cell.angle_gamma   90.00
#
_symmetry.space_group_name_H-M   'P 1'
#
loop_
_entity.id
_entity.type
_entity.pdbx_description
1 polymer ?
#
loop_
_entity_poly.entity_id
_entity_poly.type
_entity_poly.pdbx_seq_one_letter_code
_entity_poly.pdbx_strand_id
1 'polypeptide(L)'
;MQLRSYLESYGLNISINKPTRISGSTKTCIDNFFINFGLENCGTSVVDFDLSDHTYQLLNCNLLKNVKLDSKIRKHRNFSNENISKLIAFLETEKWECLHNAKTTDPNVLYQTFLNTFLNYFNIAFPLHKKKQKLNFNKNKGWVTNGIIISSMKKREL
;
A
#
# COMPACT_ATOMS: atom_id res chain seq x y z
N MET A 1 -1.79 15.34 39.35
CA MET A 1 -1.67 16.42 38.34
C MET A 1 -0.45 16.28 37.42
N GLN A 2 0.69 15.75 37.88
CA GLN A 2 1.93 15.68 37.06
C GLN A 2 1.81 14.84 35.77
N LEU A 3 1.23 13.63 35.83
CA LEU A 3 1.15 12.74 34.65
C LEU A 3 0.29 13.33 33.51
N ARG A 4 -0.85 13.93 33.85
CA ARG A 4 -1.77 14.50 32.87
C ARG A 4 -1.12 15.64 32.09
N SER A 5 -0.51 16.59 32.81
CA SER A 5 0.20 17.72 32.18
C SER A 5 1.39 17.26 31.33
N TYR A 6 2.11 16.22 31.76
CA TYR A 6 3.19 15.64 30.97
C TYR A 6 2.68 15.06 29.65
N LEU A 7 1.59 14.28 29.67
CA LEU A 7 1.02 13.66 28.47
C LEU A 7 0.40 14.69 27.52
N GLU A 8 -0.28 15.70 28.07
CA GLU A 8 -0.82 16.84 27.31
C GLU A 8 0.30 17.59 26.58
N SER A 9 1.52 17.69 27.14
CA SER A 9 2.66 18.33 26.46
C SER A 9 3.11 17.61 25.17
N TYR A 10 2.77 16.32 25.02
CA TYR A 10 2.99 15.52 23.80
C TYR A 10 1.73 15.41 22.93
N GLY A 11 0.68 16.19 23.22
CA GLY A 11 -0.60 16.14 22.52
C GLY A 11 -1.40 14.86 22.79
N LEU A 12 -1.10 14.14 23.87
CA LEU A 12 -1.83 12.94 24.28
C LEU A 12 -2.95 13.29 25.26
N ASN A 13 -4.18 12.97 24.88
CA ASN A 13 -5.37 13.22 25.68
C ASN A 13 -5.86 11.95 26.36
N ILE A 14 -6.35 12.11 27.59
CA ILE A 14 -7.06 11.08 28.34
C ILE A 14 -8.40 10.81 27.66
N SER A 15 -8.73 9.54 27.45
CA SER A 15 -9.92 9.12 26.70
C SER A 15 -11.02 8.49 27.56
N ILE A 16 -10.69 8.07 28.80
CA ILE A 16 -11.65 7.47 29.74
C ILE A 16 -11.70 8.30 31.02
N ASN A 17 -12.90 8.68 31.43
CA ASN A 17 -13.16 9.41 32.68
C ASN A 17 -14.14 8.67 33.61
N LYS A 18 -14.35 7.37 33.36
CA LYS A 18 -15.21 6.49 34.16
C LYS A 18 -14.35 5.55 35.02
N PRO A 19 -14.85 5.06 36.16
CA PRO A 19 -14.11 4.09 36.98
C PRO A 19 -13.71 2.88 36.14
N THR A 20 -12.44 2.50 36.22
CA THR A 20 -11.91 1.30 35.57
C THR A 20 -11.59 0.19 36.54
N ARG A 21 -11.48 0.52 37.83
CA ARG A 21 -11.34 -0.41 38.94
C ARG A 21 -12.41 -0.11 40.01
N ILE A 22 -13.13 -1.14 40.41
CA ILE A 22 -14.22 -1.10 41.38
C ILE A 22 -13.94 -2.16 42.43
N SER A 23 -13.61 -1.74 43.65
CA SER A 23 -13.28 -2.64 44.75
C SER A 23 -14.00 -2.20 46.02
N GLY A 24 -14.95 -3.02 46.48
CA GLY A 24 -15.80 -2.71 47.64
C GLY A 24 -16.56 -1.40 47.44
N SER A 25 -16.31 -0.42 48.32
CA SER A 25 -16.90 0.92 48.24
C SER A 25 -16.09 1.91 47.37
N THR A 26 -14.94 1.51 46.84
CA THR A 26 -14.04 2.40 46.10
C THR A 26 -14.18 2.23 44.59
N LYS A 27 -14.12 3.36 43.86
CA LYS A 27 -14.18 3.43 42.41
C LYS A 27 -13.05 4.33 41.92
N THR A 28 -12.10 3.78 41.17
CA THR A 28 -10.94 4.52 40.65
C THR A 28 -10.78 4.33 39.15
N CYS A 29 -10.25 5.34 38.47
CA CYS A 29 -9.96 5.30 37.02
C CYS A 29 -8.44 5.28 36.87
N ILE A 30 -7.87 4.08 36.81
CA ILE A 30 -6.41 3.87 36.75
C ILE A 30 -5.95 3.27 35.43
N ASP A 31 -6.88 2.78 34.61
CA ASP A 31 -6.65 2.24 33.27
C ASP A 31 -7.13 3.27 32.24
N ASN A 32 -6.33 3.59 31.22
CA ASN A 32 -6.70 4.58 30.23
C ASN A 32 -6.05 4.34 28.87
N PHE A 33 -6.67 4.86 27.81
CA PHE A 33 -6.00 5.06 26.54
C PHE A 33 -5.59 6.52 26.40
N PHE A 34 -4.32 6.76 26.07
CA PHE A 34 -3.81 8.09 25.78
C PHE A 34 -3.68 8.26 24.26
N ILE A 35 -4.43 9.19 23.69
CA ILE A 35 -4.60 9.32 22.24
C ILE A 35 -4.24 10.73 21.76
N ASN A 36 -3.61 10.84 20.59
CA ASN A 36 -3.28 12.12 19.96
C ASN A 36 -4.18 12.43 18.74
N PHE A 37 -5.29 11.72 18.60
CA PHE A 37 -6.30 11.93 17.57
C PHE A 37 -7.65 12.27 18.22
N GLY A 38 -8.49 13.02 17.50
CA GLY A 38 -9.81 13.40 18.00
C GLY A 38 -10.72 12.19 18.24
N LEU A 39 -11.49 12.23 19.34
CA LEU A 39 -12.53 11.23 19.66
C LEU A 39 -13.66 11.20 18.60
N GLU A 40 -13.73 12.20 17.71
CA GLU A 40 -14.59 12.19 16.53
C GLU A 40 -14.38 10.96 15.63
N ASN A 41 -13.17 10.40 15.61
CA ASN A 41 -12.82 9.19 14.86
C ASN A 41 -12.73 7.93 15.73
N CYS A 42 -12.73 8.09 17.06
CA CYS A 42 -12.61 6.96 17.98
C CYS A 42 -13.46 7.18 19.25
N GLY A 43 -14.35 6.24 19.55
CA GLY A 43 -15.11 6.22 20.80
C GLY A 43 -14.47 5.33 21.85
N THR A 44 -14.57 5.70 23.12
CA THR A 44 -14.22 4.84 24.24
C THR A 44 -15.45 4.39 25.00
N SER A 45 -15.40 3.17 25.54
CA SER A 45 -16.41 2.66 26.45
C SER A 45 -15.78 1.82 27.55
N VAL A 46 -16.47 1.78 28.69
CA VAL A 46 -16.10 0.94 29.83
C VAL A 46 -17.23 -0.04 30.03
N VAL A 47 -16.90 -1.33 30.08
CA VAL A 47 -17.86 -2.42 30.25
C VAL A 47 -17.46 -3.20 31.50
N ASP A 48 -18.41 -3.36 32.41
CA ASP A 48 -18.22 -4.16 33.60
C ASP A 48 -18.91 -5.52 33.40
N PHE A 49 -18.14 -6.60 33.53
CA PHE A 49 -18.66 -7.96 33.47
C PHE A 49 -18.70 -8.63 34.85
N ASP A 50 -18.32 -7.90 35.92
CA ASP A 50 -18.26 -8.41 37.30
C ASP A 50 -17.38 -9.68 37.44
N LEU A 51 -16.41 -9.83 36.54
CA LEU A 51 -15.46 -10.95 36.53
C LEU A 51 -14.20 -10.64 37.37
N SER A 52 -13.96 -9.38 37.68
CA SER A 52 -12.83 -8.93 38.50
C SER A 52 -13.10 -7.54 39.08
N ASP A 53 -12.22 -7.06 39.97
CA ASP A 53 -12.25 -5.67 40.45
C ASP A 53 -11.86 -4.67 39.34
N HIS A 54 -11.42 -5.13 38.17
CA HIS A 54 -11.22 -4.31 36.98
C HIS A 54 -12.36 -4.49 35.95
N THR A 55 -12.77 -3.36 35.38
CA THR A 55 -13.64 -3.29 34.21
C THR A 55 -12.84 -3.49 32.92
N TYR A 56 -13.53 -3.60 31.80
CA TYR A 56 -12.96 -3.68 30.46
C TYR A 56 -12.98 -2.30 29.81
N GLN A 57 -11.84 -1.88 29.26
CA GLN A 57 -11.73 -0.64 28.50
C GLN A 57 -11.72 -0.96 27.00
N LEU A 58 -12.70 -0.44 26.27
CA LEU A 58 -12.80 -0.63 24.82
C LEU A 58 -12.52 0.69 24.10
N LEU A 59 -11.61 0.64 23.13
CA LEU A 59 -11.34 1.72 22.18
C LEU A 59 -11.86 1.29 20.81
N ASN A 60 -12.93 1.94 20.34
CA ASN A 60 -13.47 1.70 19.01
C ASN A 60 -13.04 2.82 18.07
N CYS A 61 -12.10 2.53 17.18
CA CYS A 61 -11.62 3.47 16.19
C CYS A 61 -12.22 3.19 14.82
N ASN A 62 -12.89 4.20 14.27
CA ASN A 62 -13.22 4.27 12.86
C ASN A 62 -11.94 4.63 12.09
N LEU A 63 -11.04 3.65 11.96
CA LEU A 63 -9.98 3.72 10.97
C LEU A 63 -10.69 3.84 9.61
N LEU A 64 -10.61 5.01 8.98
CA LEU A 64 -11.11 5.21 7.63
C LEU A 64 -10.69 4.00 6.80
N LYS A 65 -11.68 3.17 6.46
CA LYS A 65 -11.46 1.90 5.75
C LYS A 65 -10.60 2.20 4.56
N ASN A 66 -9.37 1.71 4.59
CA ASN A 66 -8.41 1.73 3.50
C ASN A 66 -8.51 3.03 2.68
N VAL A 67 -7.63 4.00 2.95
CA VAL A 67 -7.10 4.75 1.80
C VAL A 67 -6.76 3.67 0.79
N LYS A 68 -7.55 3.55 -0.28
CA LYS A 68 -7.19 2.71 -1.41
C LYS A 68 -5.89 3.34 -1.83
N LEU A 69 -4.77 2.82 -1.34
CA LEU A 69 -3.47 3.30 -1.73
C LEU A 69 -3.45 3.00 -3.20
N ASP A 70 -3.66 4.05 -3.99
CA ASP A 70 -3.92 3.94 -5.41
C ASP A 70 -2.88 3.00 -5.96
N SER A 71 -3.34 1.85 -6.46
CA SER A 71 -2.44 0.84 -6.97
C SER A 71 -1.63 1.53 -8.06
N LYS A 72 -0.34 1.80 -7.79
CA LYS A 72 0.49 2.52 -8.76
C LYS A 72 0.45 1.69 -10.04
N ILE A 73 -0.12 2.29 -11.10
CA ILE A 73 -0.17 1.64 -12.41
C ILE A 73 1.23 1.81 -12.99
N ARG A 74 2.00 0.72 -13.05
CA ARG A 74 3.28 0.72 -13.75
C ARG A 74 3.03 0.36 -15.20
N LYS A 75 3.51 1.21 -16.12
CA LYS A 75 3.61 0.88 -17.54
C LYS A 75 4.91 0.09 -17.75
N HIS A 76 4.86 -1.00 -18.49
CA HIS A 76 6.04 -1.78 -18.85
C HIS A 76 5.87 -2.38 -20.25
N ARG A 77 6.99 -2.70 -20.89
CA ARG A 77 7.05 -3.47 -22.13
C ARG A 77 7.81 -4.77 -21.86
N ASN A 78 7.44 -5.84 -22.54
CA ASN A 78 8.11 -7.14 -22.40
C ASN A 78 9.20 -7.29 -23.47
N PHE A 79 10.47 -7.19 -23.08
CA PHE A 79 11.62 -7.39 -23.97
C PHE A 79 12.11 -8.84 -23.92
N SER A 80 11.19 -9.80 -24.05
CA SER A 80 11.53 -11.22 -24.15
C SER A 80 12.26 -11.51 -25.47
N ASN A 81 13.03 -12.60 -25.50
CA ASN A 81 13.72 -13.04 -26.72
C ASN A 81 12.76 -13.22 -27.89
N GLU A 82 11.56 -13.75 -27.64
CA GLU A 82 10.50 -13.89 -28.65
C GLU A 82 10.09 -12.54 -29.25
N ASN A 83 9.83 -11.52 -28.42
CA ASN A 83 9.46 -10.19 -28.90
C ASN A 83 10.62 -9.49 -29.63
N ILE A 84 11.85 -9.73 -29.20
CA ILE A 84 13.04 -9.23 -29.90
C ILE A 84 13.16 -9.89 -31.28
N SER A 85 13.06 -11.21 -31.37
CA SER A 85 13.06 -11.95 -32.64
C SER A 85 11.92 -11.48 -33.56
N LYS A 86 10.75 -11.17 -33.01
CA LYS A 86 9.63 -10.61 -33.76
C LYS A 86 9.95 -9.23 -34.34
N LEU A 87 10.57 -8.34 -33.58
CA LEU A 87 11.02 -7.04 -34.10
C LEU A 87 12.05 -7.22 -35.22
N ILE A 88 13.04 -8.10 -35.00
CA ILE A 88 14.08 -8.39 -36.00
C ILE A 88 13.43 -8.86 -37.30
N ALA A 89 12.51 -9.83 -37.24
CA ALA A 89 11.80 -10.33 -38.41
C ALA A 89 11.05 -9.22 -39.16
N PHE A 90 10.38 -8.30 -38.45
CA PHE A 90 9.72 -7.16 -39.11
C PHE A 90 10.73 -6.28 -39.86
N LEU A 91 11.85 -5.95 -39.23
CA LEU A 91 12.87 -5.08 -39.82
C LEU A 91 13.61 -5.74 -40.99
N GLU A 92 13.82 -7.06 -40.95
CA GLU A 92 14.41 -7.83 -42.05
C GLU A 92 13.49 -7.89 -43.28
N THR A 93 12.17 -7.93 -43.07
CA THR A 93 11.19 -7.96 -44.17
C THR A 93 10.79 -6.59 -44.70
N GLU A 94 11.11 -5.51 -43.97
CA GLU A 94 10.79 -4.14 -44.39
C GLU A 94 11.65 -3.73 -45.59
N LYS A 95 11.00 -3.29 -46.67
CA LYS A 95 11.65 -2.91 -47.92
C LYS A 95 12.08 -1.45 -47.96
N TRP A 96 11.56 -0.62 -47.05
CA TRP A 96 11.86 0.81 -46.97
C TRP A 96 11.56 1.56 -48.28
N GLU A 97 10.57 1.11 -49.04
CA GLU A 97 10.19 1.73 -50.32
C GLU A 97 9.78 3.20 -50.14
N CYS A 98 9.19 3.54 -48.99
CA CYS A 98 8.84 4.91 -48.62
C CYS A 98 10.05 5.86 -48.50
N LEU A 99 11.24 5.33 -48.19
CA LEU A 99 12.50 6.09 -48.13
C LEU A 99 13.20 6.10 -49.48
N HIS A 100 13.31 4.94 -50.15
CA HIS A 100 13.99 4.82 -51.44
C HIS A 100 13.27 5.60 -52.55
N ASN A 101 11.93 5.63 -52.53
CA ASN A 101 11.11 6.33 -53.52
C ASN A 101 10.66 7.71 -53.03
N ALA A 102 11.27 8.23 -51.95
CA ALA A 102 10.92 9.53 -51.42
C ALA A 102 11.23 10.64 -52.43
N LYS A 103 10.24 11.50 -52.70
CA LYS A 103 10.40 12.65 -53.60
C LYS A 103 11.17 13.81 -52.95
N THR A 104 11.29 13.80 -51.64
CA THR A 104 11.96 14.83 -50.87
C THR A 104 13.39 14.42 -50.56
N THR A 105 14.32 15.38 -50.59
CA THR A 105 15.69 15.21 -50.14
C THR A 105 15.92 15.80 -48.75
N ASP A 106 14.87 16.32 -48.09
CA ASP A 106 14.95 16.87 -46.74
C ASP A 106 15.29 15.75 -45.73
N PRO A 107 16.46 15.80 -45.07
CA PRO A 107 16.88 14.79 -44.11
C PRO A 107 15.92 14.64 -42.93
N ASN A 108 15.26 15.73 -42.51
CA ASN A 108 14.32 15.66 -41.39
C ASN A 108 13.08 14.83 -41.75
N VAL A 109 12.56 15.02 -42.96
CA VAL A 109 11.37 14.28 -43.43
C VAL A 109 11.70 12.80 -43.62
N LEU A 110 12.87 12.51 -44.19
CA LEU A 110 13.34 11.13 -44.37
C LEU A 110 13.55 10.43 -43.02
N TYR A 111 14.20 11.11 -42.07
CA TYR A 111 14.41 10.58 -40.72
C TYR A 111 13.08 10.31 -39.99
N GLN A 112 12.12 11.23 -40.07
CA GLN A 112 10.79 11.02 -39.48
C GLN A 112 10.06 9.83 -40.10
N THR A 113 10.18 9.65 -41.41
CA THR A 113 9.57 8.51 -42.13
C THR A 113 10.16 7.18 -41.67
N PHE A 114 11.50 7.13 -41.55
CA PHE A 114 12.19 5.97 -40.96
C PHE A 114 11.71 5.70 -39.54
N LEU A 115 11.74 6.73 -38.69
CA LEU A 115 11.45 6.62 -37.27
C LEU A 115 10.01 6.15 -37.03
N ASN A 116 9.05 6.66 -37.79
CA ASN A 116 7.65 6.26 -37.69
C ASN A 116 7.46 4.78 -38.03
N THR A 117 8.12 4.30 -39.09
CA THR A 117 8.07 2.89 -39.51
C THR A 117 8.70 1.99 -38.43
N PHE A 118 9.88 2.35 -37.95
CA PHE A 118 10.54 1.64 -36.85
C PHE A 118 9.68 1.60 -35.59
N LEU A 119 9.13 2.75 -35.16
CA LEU A 119 8.30 2.85 -33.97
C LEU A 119 7.00 2.06 -34.09
N ASN A 120 6.43 1.95 -35.29
CA ASN A 120 5.28 1.09 -35.54
C ASN A 120 5.62 -0.37 -35.20
N TYR A 121 6.68 -0.91 -35.80
CA TYR A 121 7.13 -2.28 -35.51
C TYR A 121 7.55 -2.47 -34.05
N PHE A 122 8.25 -1.49 -33.47
CA PHE A 122 8.62 -1.50 -32.06
C PHE A 122 7.39 -1.60 -31.15
N ASN A 123 6.32 -0.84 -31.45
CA ASN A 123 5.11 -0.86 -30.65
C ASN A 123 4.31 -2.16 -30.81
N ILE A 124 4.36 -2.80 -31.97
CA ILE A 124 3.75 -4.11 -32.23
C ILE A 124 4.53 -5.22 -31.51
N ALA A 125 5.86 -5.18 -31.55
CA ALA A 125 6.73 -6.18 -30.92
C ALA A 125 6.76 -6.03 -29.39
N PHE A 126 6.72 -4.80 -28.88
CA PHE A 126 6.84 -4.50 -27.45
C PHE A 126 5.63 -3.74 -26.92
N PRO A 127 4.40 -4.29 -26.96
CA PRO A 127 3.21 -3.57 -26.55
C PRO A 127 3.31 -3.02 -25.11
N LEU A 128 2.76 -1.82 -24.90
CA LEU A 128 2.80 -1.15 -23.61
C LEU A 128 1.70 -1.69 -22.69
N HIS A 129 2.10 -2.54 -21.73
CA HIS A 129 1.19 -3.13 -20.77
C HIS A 129 1.12 -2.30 -19.48
N LYS A 130 -0.12 -2.13 -18.99
CA LYS A 130 -0.39 -1.55 -17.67
C LYS A 130 -0.55 -2.70 -16.67
N LYS A 131 0.30 -2.74 -15.64
CA LYS A 131 0.15 -3.68 -14.54
C LYS A 131 -0.12 -2.91 -13.25
N LYS A 132 -1.21 -3.26 -12.57
CA LYS A 132 -1.47 -2.78 -11.20
C LYS A 132 -0.38 -3.36 -10.31
N GLN A 133 0.47 -2.50 -9.75
CA GLN A 133 1.42 -2.95 -8.75
C GLN A 133 0.64 -3.16 -7.45
N LYS A 134 0.56 -4.41 -6.99
CA LYS A 134 0.11 -4.68 -5.63
C LYS A 134 1.18 -4.12 -4.69
N LEU A 135 0.81 -3.17 -3.85
CA LEU A 135 1.64 -2.79 -2.71
C LEU A 135 1.70 -4.01 -1.80
N ASN A 136 2.86 -4.65 -1.74
CA ASN A 136 3.08 -5.81 -0.89
C ASN A 136 3.22 -5.36 0.57
N PHE A 137 2.10 -5.07 1.25
CA PHE A 137 2.10 -4.81 2.70
C PHE A 137 2.62 -6.00 3.51
N ASN A 138 2.61 -7.21 2.93
CA ASN A 138 2.93 -8.44 3.63
C ASN A 138 4.34 -8.98 3.40
N LYS A 139 5.20 -8.33 2.59
CA LYS A 139 6.52 -8.92 2.29
C LYS A 139 7.62 -8.61 3.30
N ASN A 140 7.44 -7.68 4.23
CA ASN A 140 8.42 -7.40 5.28
C ASN A 140 7.74 -6.82 6.51
N LYS A 141 7.05 -7.65 7.30
CA LYS A 141 6.91 -7.34 8.72
C LYS A 141 8.23 -7.78 9.35
N GLY A 142 9.21 -6.88 9.44
CA GLY A 142 10.55 -7.21 9.97
C GLY A 142 10.54 -7.81 11.39
N TRP A 143 9.42 -7.69 12.11
CA TRP A 143 9.19 -8.29 13.42
C TRP A 143 8.55 -9.68 13.39
N VAL A 144 7.95 -10.11 12.27
CA VAL A 144 7.37 -11.44 12.11
C VAL A 144 8.46 -12.36 11.56
N THR A 145 9.18 -12.99 12.48
CA THR A 145 10.22 -13.96 12.14
C THR A 145 9.58 -15.27 11.65
N ASN A 146 10.36 -16.09 10.93
CA ASN A 146 9.93 -17.43 10.54
C ASN A 146 9.47 -18.28 11.75
N GLY A 147 10.10 -18.10 12.92
CA GLY A 147 9.69 -18.80 14.14
C GLY A 147 8.28 -18.45 14.61
N ILE A 148 7.89 -17.18 14.52
CA ILE A 148 6.52 -16.72 14.82
C ILE A 148 5.51 -17.33 13.83
N ILE A 149 5.88 -17.39 12.54
CA ILE A 149 5.04 -17.99 11.50
C ILE A 149 4.79 -19.47 11.79
N ILE A 150 5.86 -20.24 12.05
CA ILE A 150 5.81 -21.67 12.32
C ILE A 150 4.98 -21.96 13.58
N SER A 151 5.23 -21.21 14.66
CA SER A 151 4.50 -21.37 15.93
C SER A 151 2.99 -21.08 15.76
N SER A 152 2.65 -20.07 14.97
CA SER A 152 1.25 -19.72 14.66
C SER A 152 0.57 -20.77 13.79
N MET A 153 1.28 -21.42 12.86
CA MET A 153 0.74 -22.54 12.09
C MET A 153 0.45 -23.73 13.00
N LYS A 154 1.43 -24.14 13.80
CA LYS A 154 1.30 -25.26 14.74
C LYS A 154 0.17 -25.07 15.76
N LYS A 155 -0.02 -23.84 16.28
CA LYS A 155 -1.13 -23.53 17.20
C LYS A 155 -2.51 -23.68 16.56
N ARG A 156 -2.64 -23.48 15.23
CA ARG A 156 -3.94 -23.59 14.53
C ARG A 156 -4.33 -25.04 14.21
N GLU A 157 -3.37 -25.96 14.33
CA GLU A 157 -3.56 -27.39 14.14
C GLU A 157 -3.82 -28.13 15.46
N LEU A 158 -3.75 -27.42 16.59
CA LEU A 158 -4.13 -27.87 17.94
C LEU A 158 -5.54 -27.39 18.27
#